data_AF-A0A653P904-F1
#
_entry.id   AF-A0A653P904-F1
#
_cell.length_a   1.000
_cell.length_b   1.000
_cell.length_c   1.000
_cell.angle_alpha   90.00
_cell.angle_beta   90.00
_cell.angle_gamma   90.00
#
_symmetry.space_group_name_H-M   'P 1'
#
loop_
_entity.id
_entity.type
_entity.pdbx_description
1 polymer ?
#
loop_
_entity_poly.entity_id
_entity_poly.type
_entity_poly.pdbx_seq_one_letter_code
_entity_poly.pdbx_strand_id
1 'polypeptide(L)'
;MKLESQNISEAIIRNWGLPEALLSHSEDIEFRFSDEGMKNNTEKNYHMDTGTCKFCLYNVKEEKPIFSMEFYQSSDRLARLRAVDKAVEKPLVLEFLYVHDDSFRNKRIATFYMKKIIRYAKLINVDYLSVRPNANADNFKKDKKINALNQEELERFYLKFCTPEMPVKLDPLK
;
A
#
# COMPACT_ATOMS: atom_id res chain seq x y z
N MET A 1 -2.79 -29.93 8.39
CA MET A 1 -3.67 -28.76 8.53
C MET A 1 -3.36 -27.82 7.37
N LYS A 2 -4.22 -27.75 6.35
CA LYS A 2 -4.02 -26.82 5.23
C LYS A 2 -4.36 -25.42 5.74
N LEU A 3 -3.42 -24.48 5.63
CA LEU A 3 -3.73 -23.07 5.85
C LEU A 3 -4.72 -22.69 4.74
N GLU A 4 -5.99 -22.52 5.08
CA GLU A 4 -6.92 -21.85 4.17
C GLU A 4 -6.32 -20.49 3.85
N SER A 5 -6.31 -20.13 2.57
CA SER A 5 -5.85 -18.83 2.09
C SER A 5 -6.53 -17.75 2.92
N GLN A 6 -5.77 -17.04 3.77
CA GLN A 6 -6.29 -15.90 4.51
C GLN A 6 -6.64 -14.82 3.50
N ASN A 7 -7.92 -14.75 3.15
CA ASN A 7 -8.44 -13.69 2.30
C ASN A 7 -8.27 -12.37 3.06
N ILE A 8 -7.75 -11.37 2.35
CA ILE A 8 -7.74 -10.01 2.86
C ILE A 8 -9.18 -9.58 3.20
N SER A 9 -9.35 -8.89 4.32
CA SER A 9 -10.65 -8.37 4.76
C SER A 9 -10.50 -6.98 5.33
N GLU A 10 -11.59 -6.20 5.32
CA GLU A 10 -11.60 -4.87 5.93
C GLU A 10 -11.19 -4.90 7.40
N ALA A 11 -11.59 -5.95 8.13
CA ALA A 11 -11.25 -6.12 9.53
C ALA A 11 -9.73 -6.19 9.74
N ILE A 12 -9.00 -6.89 8.86
CA ILE A 12 -7.52 -6.95 8.93
C ILE A 12 -6.91 -5.56 8.77
N ILE A 13 -7.37 -4.80 7.77
CA ILE A 13 -6.83 -3.47 7.48
C ILE A 13 -7.20 -2.46 8.55
N ARG A 14 -8.45 -2.46 9.03
CA ARG A 14 -8.88 -1.61 10.15
C ARG A 14 -8.09 -1.91 11.42
N ASN A 15 -7.79 -3.19 11.68
CA ASN A 15 -6.94 -3.61 12.81
C ASN A 15 -5.48 -3.18 12.68
N TRP A 16 -5.03 -2.68 11.52
CA TRP A 16 -3.73 -2.03 11.45
C TRP A 16 -3.69 -0.76 12.28
N GLY A 17 -4.83 -0.09 12.47
CA GLY A 17 -4.97 1.12 13.28
C GLY A 17 -4.37 2.36 12.60
N LEU A 18 -4.35 3.47 13.33
CA LEU A 18 -3.83 4.75 12.85
C LEU A 18 -2.37 4.97 13.29
N PRO A 19 -1.54 5.64 12.47
CA PRO A 19 -0.24 6.14 12.90
C PRO A 19 -0.38 7.25 13.94
N GLU A 20 0.64 7.41 14.80
CA GLU A 20 0.67 8.41 15.89
C GLU A 20 0.29 9.83 15.44
N ALA A 21 0.78 10.24 14.25
CA ALA A 21 0.50 11.55 13.67
C ALA A 21 -0.98 11.83 13.35
N LEU A 22 -1.83 10.81 13.40
CA LEU A 22 -3.26 10.90 13.11
C LEU A 22 -4.14 10.62 14.35
N LEU A 23 -3.55 10.27 15.50
CA LEU A 23 -4.33 9.90 16.69
C LEU A 23 -5.17 11.06 17.24
N SER A 24 -4.66 12.30 17.17
CA SER A 24 -5.39 13.51 17.59
C SER A 24 -6.61 13.82 16.72
N HIS A 25 -6.74 13.16 15.57
CA HIS A 25 -7.86 13.31 14.63
C HIS A 25 -8.59 11.98 14.41
N SER A 26 -8.40 11.01 15.31
CA SER A 26 -8.89 9.64 15.10
C SER A 26 -10.41 9.55 14.95
N GLU A 27 -11.16 10.42 15.61
CA GLU A 27 -12.63 10.51 15.49
C GLU A 27 -13.08 11.00 14.10
N ASP A 28 -12.24 11.76 13.40
CA ASP A 28 -12.52 12.33 12.08
C ASP A 28 -11.98 11.45 10.93
N ILE A 29 -11.35 10.31 11.23
CA ILE A 29 -10.65 9.49 10.23
C ILE A 29 -11.35 8.14 10.01
N GLU A 30 -11.80 7.92 8.79
CA GLU A 30 -12.39 6.66 8.35
C GLU A 30 -11.45 5.88 7.43
N PHE A 31 -11.40 4.55 7.63
CA PHE A 31 -10.90 3.65 6.59
C PHE A 31 -11.99 3.46 5.54
N ARG A 32 -11.69 3.83 4.28
CA ARG A 32 -12.59 3.66 3.15
C ARG A 32 -12.02 2.68 2.12
N PHE A 33 -12.90 1.81 1.63
CA PHE A 33 -12.64 0.76 0.65
C PHE A 33 -13.55 0.90 -0.58
N SER A 34 -14.17 2.06 -0.75
CA SER A 34 -15.03 2.42 -1.88
C SER A 34 -15.02 3.93 -2.07
N ASP A 35 -15.27 4.40 -3.29
CA ASP A 35 -15.34 5.83 -3.62
C ASP A 35 -16.66 6.49 -3.13
N GLU A 36 -17.62 5.70 -2.63
CA GLU A 36 -18.94 6.17 -2.25
C GLU A 36 -18.87 7.30 -1.20
N GLY A 37 -19.57 8.40 -1.49
CA GLY A 37 -19.62 9.57 -0.62
C GLY A 37 -18.28 10.31 -0.44
N MET A 38 -17.23 9.97 -1.21
CA MET A 38 -15.96 10.68 -1.16
C MET A 38 -15.97 11.92 -2.07
N LYS A 39 -15.41 13.02 -1.55
CA LYS A 39 -15.14 14.25 -2.30
C LYS A 39 -13.64 14.51 -2.38
N ASN A 40 -13.26 15.47 -3.23
CA ASN A 40 -11.88 15.99 -3.37
C ASN A 40 -10.82 14.91 -3.55
N ASN A 41 -11.16 13.85 -4.28
CA ASN A 41 -10.36 12.66 -4.43
C ASN A 41 -9.70 12.61 -5.81
N THR A 42 -8.37 12.70 -5.84
CA THR A 42 -7.58 12.55 -7.07
C THR A 42 -7.39 11.08 -7.46
N GLU A 43 -7.48 10.16 -6.50
CA GLU A 43 -7.21 8.74 -6.66
C GLU A 43 -8.49 7.90 -6.54
N LYS A 44 -8.88 7.13 -7.55
CA LYS A 44 -10.19 6.47 -7.61
C LYS A 44 -10.12 4.94 -7.54
N ASN A 45 -11.30 4.33 -7.50
CA ASN A 45 -11.54 2.90 -7.51
C ASN A 45 -11.03 2.21 -6.24
N TYR A 46 -11.23 2.81 -5.06
CA TYR A 46 -11.04 2.10 -3.79
C TYR A 46 -11.91 0.84 -3.80
N HIS A 47 -11.34 -0.28 -3.39
CA HIS A 47 -11.99 -1.59 -3.44
C HIS A 47 -11.37 -2.57 -2.45
N MET A 48 -12.14 -3.60 -2.12
CA MET A 48 -11.67 -4.77 -1.40
C MET A 48 -12.23 -6.01 -2.10
N ASP A 49 -11.37 -6.73 -2.81
CA ASP A 49 -11.74 -7.96 -3.49
C ASP A 49 -10.81 -9.12 -3.07
N THR A 50 -11.10 -10.31 -3.58
CA THR A 50 -10.28 -11.49 -3.30
C THR A 50 -8.85 -11.28 -3.83
N GLY A 51 -7.91 -11.07 -2.91
CA GLY A 51 -6.49 -10.95 -3.23
C GLY A 51 -6.04 -9.56 -3.70
N THR A 52 -6.92 -8.54 -3.70
CA THR A 52 -6.54 -7.15 -3.98
C THR A 52 -7.23 -6.20 -3.01
N CYS A 53 -6.51 -5.17 -2.58
CA CYS A 53 -7.02 -4.16 -1.68
C CYS A 53 -6.49 -2.80 -2.08
N LYS A 54 -7.41 -1.86 -2.22
CA LYS A 54 -7.13 -0.44 -2.33
C LYS A 54 -7.97 0.32 -1.32
N PHE A 55 -7.31 0.98 -0.37
CA PHE A 55 -7.99 1.72 0.69
C PHE A 55 -7.36 3.09 0.89
N CYS A 56 -8.12 3.98 1.55
CA CYS A 56 -7.60 5.24 2.06
C CYS A 56 -7.98 5.50 3.51
N LEU A 57 -7.23 6.38 4.14
CA LEU A 57 -7.66 7.11 5.33
C LEU A 57 -8.32 8.41 4.87
N TYR A 58 -9.61 8.56 5.14
CA TYR A 58 -10.41 9.69 4.74
C TYR A 58 -10.69 10.59 5.94
N ASN A 59 -10.38 11.87 5.83
CA ASN A 59 -10.80 12.87 6.81
C ASN A 59 -12.24 13.29 6.49
N VAL A 60 -13.19 12.91 7.34
CA VAL A 60 -14.62 13.22 7.10
C VAL A 60 -14.93 14.70 7.28
N LYS A 61 -14.20 15.40 8.15
CA LYS A 61 -14.39 16.82 8.43
C LYS A 61 -13.89 17.71 7.29
N GLU A 62 -12.77 17.34 6.70
CA GLU A 62 -12.16 18.07 5.57
C GLU A 62 -12.57 17.49 4.20
N GLU A 63 -13.37 16.43 4.22
CA GLU A 63 -13.88 15.72 3.05
C GLU A 63 -12.78 15.36 2.04
N LYS A 64 -11.61 14.90 2.50
CA LYS A 64 -10.46 14.59 1.63
C LYS A 64 -9.64 13.38 2.11
N PRO A 65 -8.99 12.63 1.20
CA PRO A 65 -8.07 11.56 1.57
C PRO A 65 -6.78 12.12 2.19
N ILE A 66 -6.26 11.46 3.23
CA ILE A 66 -4.96 11.75 3.86
C ILE A 66 -3.89 10.81 3.30
N PHE A 67 -4.23 9.54 3.18
CA PHE A 67 -3.33 8.45 2.80
C PHE A 67 -4.07 7.44 1.94
N SER A 68 -3.41 6.88 0.93
CA SER A 68 -3.93 5.78 0.13
C SER A 68 -2.88 4.71 -0.10
N MET A 69 -3.33 3.47 -0.21
CA MET A 69 -2.48 2.30 -0.43
C MET A 69 -3.21 1.26 -1.26
N GLU A 70 -2.51 0.70 -2.24
CA GLU A 70 -3.00 -0.38 -3.10
C GLU A 70 -1.99 -1.53 -3.13
N PHE A 71 -2.48 -2.74 -2.91
CA PHE A 71 -1.65 -3.94 -3.01
C PHE A 71 -2.49 -5.16 -3.38
N TYR A 72 -1.86 -6.13 -4.05
CA TYR A 72 -2.51 -7.35 -4.51
C TYR A 72 -1.56 -8.54 -4.51
N GLN A 73 -2.12 -9.75 -4.38
CA GLN A 73 -1.39 -10.99 -4.60
C GLN A 73 -1.32 -11.26 -6.10
N SER A 74 -0.12 -11.55 -6.61
CA SER A 74 0.00 -11.94 -8.02
C SER A 74 -0.73 -13.28 -8.23
N SER A 75 -1.66 -13.33 -9.19
CA SER A 75 -2.41 -14.56 -9.45
C SER A 75 -1.48 -15.72 -9.82
N ASP A 76 -1.76 -16.91 -9.29
CA ASP A 76 -1.02 -18.15 -9.61
C ASP A 76 -0.96 -18.39 -11.14
N ARG A 77 -1.98 -17.96 -11.89
CA ARG A 77 -2.04 -18.10 -13.35
C ARG A 77 -1.01 -17.23 -14.07
N LEU A 78 -0.84 -15.97 -13.65
CA LEU A 78 0.17 -15.08 -14.22
C LEU A 78 1.58 -15.46 -13.78
N ALA A 79 1.74 -15.92 -12.54
CA ALA A 79 3.03 -16.36 -12.02
C ALA A 79 3.53 -17.64 -12.72
N ARG A 80 2.64 -18.59 -13.03
CA ARG A 80 2.96 -19.81 -13.81
C ARG A 80 3.39 -19.52 -15.25
N LEU A 81 2.81 -18.51 -15.90
CA LEU A 81 3.20 -18.13 -17.27
C LEU A 81 4.63 -17.56 -17.35
N ARG A 82 5.17 -17.03 -16.24
CA ARG A 82 6.53 -16.49 -16.17
C ARG A 82 7.58 -17.52 -15.76
N ALA A 83 7.15 -18.69 -15.28
CA ALA A 83 8.00 -19.70 -14.70
C ALA A 83 8.06 -20.93 -15.61
N VAL A 84 8.74 -20.79 -16.75
CA VAL A 84 9.26 -21.96 -17.46
C VAL A 84 10.55 -22.34 -16.72
N ASP A 85 10.55 -23.51 -16.07
CA ASP A 85 11.68 -24.13 -15.36
C ASP A 85 12.10 -23.53 -13.99
N LYS A 86 11.27 -22.70 -13.34
CA LYS A 86 11.53 -22.20 -11.97
C LYS A 86 10.34 -22.42 -11.04
N ALA A 87 10.60 -22.50 -9.73
CA ALA A 87 9.55 -22.43 -8.73
C ALA A 87 8.78 -21.11 -8.91
N VAL A 88 7.45 -21.19 -8.89
CA VAL A 88 6.57 -20.03 -9.04
C VAL A 88 6.66 -19.21 -7.75
N GLU A 89 7.47 -18.15 -7.73
CA GLU A 89 7.46 -17.22 -6.61
C GLU A 89 6.10 -16.51 -6.55
N LYS A 90 5.56 -16.36 -5.33
CA LYS A 90 4.29 -15.71 -5.03
C LYS A 90 4.54 -14.37 -4.34
N PRO A 91 4.66 -13.25 -5.07
CA PRO A 91 4.78 -11.95 -4.45
C PRO A 91 3.45 -11.41 -3.95
N LEU A 92 3.54 -10.62 -2.88
CA LEU A 92 2.59 -9.54 -2.65
C LEU A 92 3.12 -8.31 -3.37
N VAL A 93 2.32 -7.73 -4.26
CA VAL A 93 2.68 -6.51 -5.00
C VAL A 93 2.09 -5.31 -4.28
N LEU A 94 2.95 -4.38 -3.87
CA LEU A 94 2.57 -3.04 -3.45
C LEU A 94 2.57 -2.13 -4.69
N GLU A 95 1.38 -1.88 -5.23
CA GLU A 95 1.21 -1.07 -6.43
C GLU A 95 1.53 0.39 -6.13
N PHE A 96 0.97 0.94 -5.05
CA PHE A 96 1.40 2.25 -4.57
C PHE A 96 1.09 2.47 -3.07
N LEU A 97 1.78 3.47 -2.55
CA LEU A 97 1.57 4.04 -1.22
C LEU A 97 1.75 5.55 -1.33
N TYR A 98 0.74 6.32 -0.93
CA TYR A 98 0.73 7.77 -1.12
C TYR A 98 0.18 8.52 0.09
N VAL A 99 0.83 9.63 0.44
CA VAL A 99 0.37 10.61 1.45
C VAL A 99 -0.04 11.87 0.69
N HIS A 100 -1.35 12.10 0.60
CA HIS A 100 -1.96 13.14 -0.22
C HIS A 100 -1.60 14.54 0.27
N ASP A 101 -1.81 14.77 1.56
CA ASP A 101 -1.61 16.05 2.20
C ASP A 101 -0.13 16.24 2.59
N ASP A 102 0.48 17.32 2.09
CA ASP A 102 1.89 17.64 2.26
C ASP A 102 2.26 17.95 3.71
N SER A 103 1.30 18.40 4.53
CA SER A 103 1.49 18.62 5.96
C SER A 103 1.63 17.32 6.75
N PHE A 104 1.23 16.18 6.16
CA PHE A 104 1.36 14.85 6.76
C PHE A 104 2.57 14.06 6.23
N ARG A 105 3.26 14.56 5.21
CA ARG A 105 4.52 13.97 4.74
C ARG A 105 5.60 14.11 5.81
N ASN A 106 6.55 13.18 5.82
CA ASN A 106 7.57 13.01 6.86
C ASN A 106 7.03 12.76 8.30
N LYS A 107 5.72 12.70 8.52
CA LYS A 107 5.11 12.29 9.81
C LYS A 107 4.96 10.77 9.99
N ARG A 108 5.83 10.00 9.33
CA ARG A 108 5.93 8.53 9.44
C ARG A 108 4.68 7.71 9.10
N ILE A 109 3.62 8.29 8.52
CA ILE A 109 2.42 7.57 8.04
C ILE A 109 2.80 6.44 7.06
N ALA A 110 3.58 6.78 6.03
CA ALA A 110 4.07 5.79 5.07
C ALA A 110 4.88 4.67 5.75
N THR A 111 5.74 5.04 6.71
CA THR A 111 6.56 4.07 7.44
C THR A 111 5.69 3.13 8.30
N PHE A 112 4.61 3.64 8.89
CA PHE A 112 3.67 2.84 9.65
C PHE A 112 3.02 1.78 8.78
N TYR A 113 2.43 2.16 7.63
CA TYR A 113 1.75 1.22 6.75
C TYR A 113 2.70 0.25 6.05
N MET A 114 3.92 0.67 5.70
CA MET A 114 4.97 -0.25 5.24
C MET A 114 5.26 -1.37 6.24
N LYS A 115 5.36 -1.05 7.54
CA LYS A 115 5.54 -2.09 8.58
C LYS A 115 4.34 -3.03 8.66
N LYS A 116 3.12 -2.53 8.43
CA LYS A 116 1.89 -3.33 8.49
C LYS A 116 1.80 -4.30 7.32
N ILE A 117 2.04 -3.83 6.08
CA ILE A 117 2.01 -4.73 4.92
C ILE A 117 3.13 -5.77 4.97
N ILE A 118 4.30 -5.47 5.52
CA ILE A 118 5.37 -6.47 5.68
C ILE A 118 4.97 -7.56 6.67
N ARG A 119 4.35 -7.18 7.79
CA ARG A 119 3.81 -8.15 8.75
C ARG A 119 2.72 -9.00 8.11
N TYR A 120 1.85 -8.39 7.33
CA TYR A 120 0.81 -9.09 6.58
C TYR A 120 1.41 -10.06 5.56
N ALA A 121 2.39 -9.64 4.77
CA ALA A 121 3.11 -10.47 3.81
C ALA A 121 3.73 -11.71 4.49
N LYS A 122 4.35 -11.53 5.66
CA LYS A 122 4.88 -12.64 6.47
C LYS A 122 3.77 -13.58 6.94
N LEU A 123 2.64 -13.04 7.40
CA LEU A 123 1.50 -13.82 7.88
C LEU A 123 0.90 -14.72 6.79
N ILE A 124 0.79 -14.21 5.56
CA ILE A 124 0.24 -14.97 4.42
C ILE A 124 1.29 -15.83 3.69
N ASN A 125 2.54 -15.87 4.19
CA ASN A 125 3.64 -16.66 3.64
C ASN A 125 3.91 -16.41 2.15
N VAL A 126 3.95 -15.15 1.72
CA VAL A 126 4.47 -14.80 0.39
C VAL A 126 6.00 -14.78 0.39
N ASP A 127 6.60 -14.99 -0.78
CA ASP A 127 8.06 -15.10 -0.91
C ASP A 127 8.77 -13.75 -0.77
N TYR A 128 8.14 -12.68 -1.23
CA TYR A 128 8.67 -11.32 -1.18
C TYR A 128 7.58 -10.26 -1.38
N LEU A 129 7.91 -9.02 -1.04
CA LEU A 129 7.14 -7.83 -1.42
C LEU A 129 7.73 -7.25 -2.72
N SER A 130 6.96 -7.24 -3.79
CA SER A 130 7.28 -6.48 -5.02
C SER A 130 6.80 -5.05 -4.84
N VAL A 131 7.62 -4.08 -5.23
CA VAL A 131 7.26 -2.67 -5.23
C VAL A 131 7.71 -2.06 -6.55
N ARG A 132 6.90 -1.18 -7.14
CA ARG A 132 7.31 -0.37 -8.29
C ARG A 132 7.36 1.11 -7.90
N PRO A 133 8.52 1.61 -7.44
CA PRO A 133 8.64 3.00 -7.02
C PRO A 133 8.41 3.95 -8.20
N ASN A 134 7.45 4.86 -8.09
CA ASN A 134 7.19 5.89 -9.10
C ASN A 134 6.89 7.24 -8.45
N ALA A 135 7.92 8.08 -8.27
CA ALA A 135 7.75 9.43 -7.71
C ALA A 135 6.95 10.38 -8.63
N ASN A 136 6.84 10.03 -9.91
CA ASN A 136 6.21 10.82 -10.98
C ASN A 136 4.93 10.20 -11.51
N ALA A 137 4.27 9.32 -10.73
CA ALA A 137 3.05 8.65 -11.14
C ALA A 137 1.97 9.68 -11.56
N ASP A 138 1.34 9.42 -12.71
CA ASP A 138 0.47 10.40 -13.40
C ASP A 138 -0.76 10.78 -12.56
N ASN A 139 -1.28 9.84 -11.76
CA ASN A 139 -2.37 10.06 -10.81
C ASN A 139 -2.06 11.16 -9.76
N PHE A 140 -0.78 11.43 -9.49
CA PHE A 140 -0.33 12.43 -8.51
C PHE A 140 0.47 13.57 -9.14
N LYS A 141 0.39 13.76 -10.45
CA LYS A 141 1.19 14.76 -11.17
C LYS A 141 0.78 16.20 -10.85
N LYS A 142 -0.49 16.42 -10.51
CA LYS A 142 -1.04 17.75 -10.16
C LYS A 142 -0.87 18.11 -8.69
N ASP A 143 -0.47 17.16 -7.86
CA ASP A 143 -0.32 17.38 -6.43
C ASP A 143 0.93 18.21 -6.14
N LYS A 144 0.86 19.01 -5.06
CA LYS A 144 2.04 19.67 -4.52
C LYS A 144 3.09 18.62 -4.16
N LYS A 145 4.34 18.80 -4.58
CA LYS A 145 5.47 17.90 -4.27
C LYS A 145 6.29 18.33 -3.05
N ILE A 146 5.77 19.25 -2.25
CA ILE A 146 6.40 19.70 -0.99
C ILE A 146 6.60 18.48 -0.08
N ASN A 147 7.81 18.26 0.43
CA ASN A 147 8.18 17.12 1.28
C ASN A 147 7.92 15.73 0.65
N ALA A 148 7.75 15.64 -0.68
CA ALA A 148 7.71 14.37 -1.38
C ALA A 148 9.13 13.85 -1.61
N LEU A 149 9.30 12.53 -1.55
CA LEU A 149 10.54 11.88 -1.91
C LEU A 149 10.75 11.97 -3.43
N ASN A 150 11.97 12.27 -3.86
CA ASN A 150 12.35 12.04 -5.25
C ASN A 150 12.47 10.53 -5.54
N GLN A 151 12.72 10.15 -6.80
CA GLN A 151 12.73 8.74 -7.20
C GLN A 151 13.79 7.92 -6.42
N GLU A 152 15.01 8.42 -6.29
CA GLU A 152 16.09 7.74 -5.58
C GLU A 152 15.80 7.61 -4.07
N GLU A 153 15.25 8.66 -3.46
CA GLU A 153 14.82 8.65 -2.06
C GLU A 153 13.66 7.67 -1.83
N LEU A 154 12.74 7.55 -2.79
CA LEU A 154 11.62 6.61 -2.73
C LEU A 154 12.10 5.16 -2.84
N GLU A 155 13.05 4.86 -3.73
CA GLU A 155 13.69 3.56 -3.83
C GLU A 155 14.41 3.20 -2.52
N ARG A 156 15.21 4.13 -1.98
CA ARG A 156 15.86 3.97 -0.67
C ARG A 156 14.84 3.78 0.46
N PHE A 157 13.71 4.48 0.42
CA PHE A 157 12.65 4.33 1.41
C PHE A 157 12.08 2.91 1.45
N TYR A 158 11.88 2.27 0.30
CA TYR A 158 11.38 0.90 0.26
C TYR A 158 12.46 -0.11 0.66
N LEU A 159 13.68 0.05 0.16
CA LEU A 159 14.79 -0.88 0.45
C LEU A 159 15.17 -0.93 1.93
N LYS A 160 14.92 0.13 2.72
CA LYS A 160 15.17 0.12 4.17
C LYS A 160 14.38 -0.96 4.92
N PHE A 161 13.31 -1.48 4.32
CA PHE A 161 12.48 -2.52 4.90
C PHE A 161 12.82 -3.94 4.42
N CYS A 162 13.77 -4.08 3.49
CA CYS A 162 14.21 -5.37 2.99
C CYS A 162 14.87 -6.17 4.12
N THR A 163 14.41 -7.40 4.32
CA THR A 163 14.97 -8.34 5.30
C THR A 163 15.14 -9.72 4.67
N PRO A 164 16.06 -10.58 5.15
CA PRO A 164 16.17 -11.94 4.64
C PRO A 164 14.86 -12.74 4.71
N GLU A 165 14.04 -12.53 5.75
CA GLU A 165 12.76 -13.25 5.93
C GLU A 165 11.60 -12.65 5.11
N MET A 166 11.74 -11.42 4.63
CA MET A 166 10.78 -10.78 3.72
C MET A 166 11.53 -9.80 2.83
N PRO A 167 12.07 -10.28 1.70
CA PRO A 167 12.75 -9.43 0.74
C PRO A 167 11.80 -8.38 0.17
N VAL A 168 12.33 -7.20 -0.11
CA VAL A 168 11.66 -6.16 -0.90
C VAL A 168 12.37 -6.06 -2.24
N LYS A 169 11.68 -6.40 -3.32
CA LYS A 169 12.22 -6.35 -4.69
C LYS A 169 11.63 -5.13 -5.40
N LEU A 170 12.49 -4.29 -5.99
CA LEU A 170 12.07 -3.15 -6.79
C LEU A 170 11.89 -3.59 -8.25
N ASP A 171 10.69 -3.40 -8.79
CA ASP A 171 10.40 -3.63 -10.20
C ASP A 171 10.65 -2.33 -10.99
N PRO A 172 11.44 -2.37 -12.08
CA PRO A 172 11.75 -1.17 -12.85
C PRO A 172 10.51 -0.59 -13.52
N LEU A 173 10.48 0.74 -13.65
CA LEU A 173 9.55 1.43 -14.54
C LEU A 173 9.85 1.02 -15.98
N LYS A 174 8.82 0.69 -16.76
CA LYS A 174 8.95 0.32 -18.18
C LYS A 174 8.92 1.56 -19.04
#